data_AF-A0A1D6NQU9-F1
#
_entry.id   AF-A0A1D6NQU9-F1
#
_cell.length_a   1.000
_cell.length_b   1.000
_cell.length_c   1.000
_cell.angle_alpha   90.00
_cell.angle_beta   90.00
_cell.angle_gamma   90.00
#
_symmetry.space_group_name_H-M   'P 1'
#
loop_
_entity.id
_entity.type
_entity.pdbx_description
1 polymer ?
#
loop_
_entity_poly.entity_id
_entity_poly.type
_entity_poly.pdbx_seq_one_letter_code
_entity_poly.pdbx_strand_id
1 'polypeptide(L)'
;MTQRWFPSSAAAMHHPEIFSKHDMEVLQKMMAMPRTIENKSRQQGIYESIHRDLLVAFGTWEFDPMNVTNPFPQNEGSVHIWQGREDRLVLVELQRYIAKKLPWIKYHEVPEGGHMFVMVDGWTDRILKALLLGEEPLDV
;
A
#
# COMPACT_ATOMS: atom_id res chain seq x y z
N MET A 1 -16.96 -7.77 15.93
CA MET A 1 -18.09 -8.29 15.15
C MET A 1 -18.63 -9.54 15.83
N THR A 2 -19.94 -9.63 16.09
CA THR A 2 -20.59 -10.80 16.74
C THR A 2 -21.20 -11.78 15.74
N GLN A 3 -21.17 -11.44 14.44
CA GLN A 3 -21.74 -12.24 13.36
C GLN A 3 -20.82 -13.43 13.02
N ARG A 4 -21.38 -14.65 12.96
CA ARG A 4 -20.61 -15.91 12.75
C ARG A 4 -20.86 -16.60 11.41
N TRP A 5 -21.69 -16.02 10.56
CA TRP A 5 -22.16 -16.67 9.32
C TRP A 5 -21.12 -16.63 8.20
N PHE A 6 -20.17 -15.69 8.27
CA PHE A 6 -19.08 -15.54 7.32
C PHE A 6 -17.75 -15.42 8.05
N PRO A 7 -16.65 -15.91 7.44
CA PRO A 7 -15.32 -15.66 7.95
C PRO A 7 -15.07 -14.14 8.02
N SER A 8 -14.37 -13.71 9.08
CA SER A 8 -13.94 -12.32 9.19
C SER A 8 -12.90 -11.99 8.12
N SER A 9 -12.79 -10.72 7.75
CA SER A 9 -11.74 -10.25 6.84
C SER A 9 -10.36 -10.68 7.34
N ALA A 10 -9.60 -11.37 6.48
CA ALA A 10 -8.25 -11.83 6.79
C ALA A 10 -7.31 -10.65 7.11
N ALA A 11 -7.49 -9.52 6.43
CA ALA A 11 -6.78 -8.27 6.72
C ALA A 11 -7.12 -7.70 8.10
N ALA A 12 -8.42 -7.65 8.46
CA ALA A 12 -8.85 -7.17 9.76
C ALA A 12 -8.38 -8.07 10.92
N MET A 13 -8.23 -9.36 10.66
CA MET A 13 -7.74 -10.36 11.61
C MET A 13 -6.21 -10.52 11.60
N HIS A 14 -5.50 -9.81 10.71
CA HIS A 14 -4.06 -9.97 10.50
C HIS A 14 -3.64 -11.43 10.25
N HIS A 15 -4.42 -12.15 9.45
CA HIS A 15 -4.17 -13.56 9.17
C HIS A 15 -2.88 -13.71 8.34
N PRO A 16 -1.96 -14.61 8.69
CA PRO A 16 -0.61 -14.64 8.10
C PRO A 16 -0.57 -14.94 6.60
N GLU A 17 -1.61 -15.57 6.05
CA GLU A 17 -1.67 -15.96 4.64
C GLU A 17 -1.73 -14.76 3.66
N ILE A 18 -2.14 -13.59 4.15
CA ILE A 18 -2.22 -12.34 3.37
C ILE A 18 -0.86 -11.67 3.18
N PHE A 19 0.19 -12.20 3.80
CA PHE A 19 1.54 -11.67 3.71
C PHE A 19 2.36 -12.53 2.74
N SER A 20 3.13 -11.87 1.87
CA SER A 20 4.13 -12.55 1.05
C SER A 20 5.29 -13.07 1.92
N LYS A 21 6.17 -13.89 1.33
CA LYS A 21 7.41 -14.30 2.01
C LYS A 21 8.22 -13.07 2.44
N HIS A 22 8.35 -12.09 1.54
CA HIS A 22 9.03 -10.82 1.82
C HIS A 22 8.39 -10.11 3.02
N ASP A 23 7.06 -9.95 3.05
CA ASP A 23 6.36 -9.30 4.17
C ASP A 23 6.60 -10.00 5.51
N MET A 24 6.65 -11.33 5.51
CA MET A 24 6.94 -12.10 6.73
C MET A 24 8.35 -11.84 7.26
N GLU A 25 9.35 -11.71 6.38
CA GLU A 25 10.71 -11.33 6.77
C GLU A 25 10.77 -9.91 7.35
N VAL A 26 10.03 -8.97 6.76
CA VAL A 26 9.90 -7.61 7.29
C VAL A 26 9.23 -7.61 8.66
N LEU A 27 8.12 -8.32 8.82
CA LEU A 27 7.41 -8.44 10.10
C LEU A 27 8.33 -9.01 11.19
N GLN A 28 9.12 -10.04 10.89
CA GLN A 28 10.08 -10.61 11.83
C GLN A 28 11.12 -9.58 12.30
N LYS A 29 11.68 -8.79 11.37
CA LYS A 29 12.62 -7.71 11.70
C LYS A 29 11.95 -6.64 12.56
N MET A 30 10.74 -6.22 12.21
CA MET A 30 9.98 -5.23 12.98
C MET A 30 9.64 -5.72 14.39
N MET A 31 9.32 -7.01 14.57
CA MET A 31 9.06 -7.59 15.89
C MET A 31 10.32 -7.65 16.77
N ALA A 32 11.51 -7.73 16.18
CA ALA A 32 12.78 -7.71 16.90
C ALA A 32 13.19 -6.30 17.36
N MET A 33 12.61 -5.24 16.78
CA MET A 33 12.88 -3.86 17.18
C MET A 33 12.06 -3.46 18.42
N PRO A 34 12.61 -2.62 19.32
CA PRO A 34 11.84 -2.07 20.43
C PRO A 34 10.61 -1.35 19.91
N ARG A 35 9.42 -1.71 20.42
CA ARG A 35 8.18 -0.99 20.12
C ARG A 35 8.24 0.38 20.79
N THR A 36 8.81 1.36 20.11
CA THR A 36 8.91 2.75 20.59
C THR A 36 7.66 3.57 20.28
N ILE A 37 6.76 3.06 19.43
CA ILE A 37 5.57 3.76 18.97
C ILE A 37 4.34 3.14 19.62
N GLU A 38 3.65 3.94 20.45
CA GLU A 38 2.30 3.60 20.91
C GLU A 38 1.37 3.41 19.72
N ASN A 39 0.50 2.40 19.78
CA ASN A 39 -0.50 2.20 18.74
C ASN A 39 -1.58 3.29 18.85
N LYS A 40 -1.32 4.44 18.22
CA LYS A 40 -2.23 5.58 18.23
C LYS A 40 -3.41 5.43 17.28
N SER A 41 -3.34 4.53 16.29
CA SER A 41 -4.37 4.40 15.25
C SER A 41 -5.71 3.90 15.78
N ARG A 42 -5.74 3.33 17.00
CA ARG A 42 -6.97 2.81 17.64
C ARG A 42 -7.41 3.57 18.90
N GLN A 43 -6.87 4.76 19.15
CA GLN A 43 -7.17 5.54 20.37
C GLN A 43 -8.64 5.92 20.51
N GLN A 44 -9.38 6.04 19.41
CA GLN A 44 -10.81 6.37 19.40
C GLN A 44 -11.72 5.13 19.51
N GLY A 45 -11.14 3.94 19.71
CA GLY A 45 -11.86 2.68 19.82
C GLY A 45 -12.10 1.98 18.47
N ILE A 46 -12.59 0.73 18.54
CA ILE A 46 -12.69 -0.16 17.37
C ILE A 46 -13.64 0.40 16.30
N TYR A 47 -14.73 1.06 16.71
CA TYR A 47 -15.73 1.56 15.77
C TYR A 47 -15.16 2.70 14.91
N GLU A 48 -14.63 3.74 15.54
CA GLU A 48 -14.11 4.92 14.84
C GLU A 48 -12.82 4.66 14.07
N SER A 49 -12.08 3.61 14.43
CA SER A 49 -10.88 3.20 13.69
C SER A 49 -11.21 2.12 12.65
N ILE A 50 -11.46 0.88 13.06
CA ILE A 50 -11.54 -0.26 12.12
C ILE A 50 -12.85 -0.28 11.34
N HIS A 51 -14.01 -0.09 12.00
CA HIS A 51 -15.28 -0.18 11.28
C HIS A 51 -15.43 0.98 10.29
N ARG A 52 -15.08 2.20 10.71
CA ARG A 52 -15.13 3.38 9.86
C ARG A 52 -14.19 3.27 8.66
N ASP A 53 -12.96 2.77 8.86
CA ASP A 53 -12.03 2.52 7.75
C ASP A 53 -12.59 1.52 6.75
N LEU A 54 -13.21 0.43 7.21
CA LEU A 54 -13.84 -0.56 6.33
C LEU A 54 -15.05 0.01 5.58
N LEU A 55 -15.88 0.84 6.23
CA LEU A 55 -17.02 1.49 5.58
C LEU A 55 -16.58 2.44 4.47
N VAL A 56 -15.46 3.15 4.66
CA VAL A 56 -14.90 4.02 3.62
C VAL A 56 -14.26 3.20 2.51
N ALA A 57 -13.43 2.20 2.86
CA ALA A 57 -12.70 1.40 1.89
C ALA A 57 -13.60 0.57 0.95
N PHE A 58 -14.73 0.06 1.46
CA PHE A 58 -15.67 -0.77 0.70
C PHE A 58 -17.02 -0.10 0.42
N GLY A 59 -17.14 1.19 0.73
CA GLY A 59 -18.33 1.98 0.45
C GLY A 59 -18.48 2.31 -1.04
N THR A 60 -19.60 2.94 -1.38
CA THR A 60 -19.77 3.54 -2.70
C THR A 60 -19.10 4.90 -2.73
N TRP A 61 -18.27 5.12 -3.75
CA TRP A 61 -17.61 6.40 -3.97
C TRP A 61 -18.33 7.16 -5.09
N GLU A 62 -18.46 8.48 -4.94
CA GLU A 62 -19.08 9.35 -5.96
C GLU A 62 -18.15 9.63 -7.14
N PHE A 63 -16.91 9.15 -7.09
CA PHE A 63 -15.94 9.29 -8.16
C PHE A 63 -15.18 7.98 -8.40
N ASP A 64 -14.68 7.83 -9.63
CA ASP A 64 -13.79 6.76 -10.03
C ASP A 64 -12.37 7.33 -10.19
N PRO A 65 -11.38 6.87 -9.42
CA PRO A 65 -9.99 7.29 -9.57
C PRO A 65 -9.44 7.13 -11.00
N MET A 66 -9.97 6.18 -11.78
CA MET A 66 -9.55 5.94 -13.16
C MET A 66 -10.06 6.98 -14.16
N ASN A 67 -10.95 7.89 -13.74
CA ASN A 67 -11.44 9.00 -14.56
C ASN A 67 -10.73 10.32 -14.27
N VAL A 68 -9.70 10.32 -13.40
CA VAL A 68 -8.93 11.51 -13.06
C VAL A 68 -8.03 11.93 -14.23
N THR A 69 -8.09 13.19 -14.62
CA THR A 69 -7.20 13.76 -15.65
C THR A 69 -5.83 14.10 -15.06
N ASN A 70 -4.81 14.19 -15.92
CA ASN A 70 -3.46 14.55 -15.47
C ASN A 70 -3.48 15.90 -14.73
N PRO A 71 -3.15 15.95 -13.43
CA PRO A 71 -3.12 17.21 -12.67
C PRO A 71 -1.93 18.11 -13.04
N PHE A 72 -0.94 17.59 -13.77
CA PHE A 72 0.28 18.31 -14.18
C PHE A 72 0.46 18.33 -15.72
N PRO A 73 -0.43 19.00 -16.49
CA PRO A 73 -0.38 18.94 -17.95
C PRO A 73 0.83 19.67 -18.55
N GLN A 74 1.44 20.62 -17.83
CA GLN A 74 2.65 21.35 -18.25
C GLN A 74 3.95 20.74 -17.69
N ASN A 75 3.94 19.48 -17.25
CA ASN A 75 5.09 18.81 -16.63
C ASN A 75 5.63 19.53 -15.38
N GLU A 76 4.76 20.23 -14.66
CA GLU A 76 5.09 20.92 -13.39
C GLU A 76 5.29 19.95 -12.22
N GLY A 77 4.90 18.69 -12.41
CA GLY A 77 5.04 17.61 -11.45
C GLY A 77 4.77 16.25 -12.08
N SER A 78 4.90 15.20 -11.28
CA SER A 78 4.59 13.83 -11.69
C SER A 78 3.95 13.05 -10.55
N VAL A 79 3.09 12.10 -10.92
CA VAL A 79 2.48 11.14 -10.00
C VAL A 79 3.12 9.79 -10.24
N HIS A 80 3.50 9.13 -9.15
CA HIS A 80 4.18 7.84 -9.19
C HIS A 80 3.44 6.84 -8.30
N ILE A 81 3.42 5.58 -8.72
CA ILE A 81 2.93 4.45 -7.91
C ILE A 81 4.04 3.41 -7.86
N TRP A 82 4.48 3.08 -6.65
CA TRP A 82 5.33 1.90 -6.41
C TRP A 82 4.48 0.77 -5.84
N GLN A 83 4.57 -0.41 -6.44
CA GLN A 83 3.78 -1.58 -6.06
C GLN A 83 4.69 -2.80 -5.94
N GLY A 84 4.57 -3.53 -4.83
CA GLY A 84 5.15 -4.86 -4.71
C GLY A 84 4.47 -5.86 -5.63
N ARG A 85 5.22 -6.59 -6.45
CA ARG A 85 4.67 -7.65 -7.34
C ARG A 85 4.09 -8.82 -6.55
N GLU A 86 4.67 -9.12 -5.39
CA GLU A 86 4.25 -10.21 -4.51
C GLU A 86 3.18 -9.77 -3.49
N ASP A 87 2.65 -8.54 -3.60
CA ASP A 87 1.57 -8.06 -2.72
C ASP A 87 0.31 -8.92 -2.86
N ARG A 88 -0.15 -9.47 -1.73
CA ARG A 88 -1.33 -10.34 -1.63
C ARG A 88 -2.56 -9.63 -1.06
N LEU A 89 -2.41 -8.39 -0.59
CA LEU A 89 -3.50 -7.54 -0.11
C LEU A 89 -4.06 -6.69 -1.24
N VAL A 90 -3.17 -6.08 -2.02
CA VAL A 90 -3.51 -5.28 -3.21
C VAL A 90 -2.81 -5.90 -4.40
N LEU A 91 -3.56 -6.69 -5.17
CA LEU A 91 -3.02 -7.43 -6.31
C LEU A 91 -2.41 -6.48 -7.36
N VAL A 92 -1.20 -6.80 -7.82
CA VAL A 92 -0.40 -6.00 -8.76
C VAL A 92 -1.14 -5.69 -10.07
N GLU A 93 -2.04 -6.58 -10.49
CA GLU A 93 -2.88 -6.43 -11.68
C GLU A 93 -3.70 -5.14 -11.66
N LEU A 94 -4.17 -4.72 -10.47
CA LEU A 94 -4.95 -3.49 -10.32
C LEU A 94 -4.10 -2.27 -10.72
N GLN A 95 -2.88 -2.17 -10.20
CA GLN A 95 -2.00 -1.04 -10.50
C GLN A 95 -1.53 -1.05 -11.95
N ARG A 96 -1.26 -2.24 -12.52
CA ARG A 96 -0.99 -2.39 -13.96
C ARG A 96 -2.15 -1.89 -14.82
N TYR A 97 -3.39 -2.17 -14.42
CA TYR A 97 -4.57 -1.68 -15.12
C TYR A 97 -4.73 -0.16 -15.00
N ILE A 98 -4.56 0.39 -13.80
CA ILE A 98 -4.60 1.83 -13.54
C ILE A 98 -3.55 2.56 -14.37
N ALA A 99 -2.30 2.09 -14.38
CA ALA A 99 -1.21 2.70 -15.15
C ALA A 99 -1.49 2.70 -16.67
N LYS A 100 -2.14 1.65 -17.19
CA LYS A 100 -2.57 1.60 -18.60
C LYS A 100 -3.70 2.60 -18.89
N LYS A 101 -4.63 2.81 -17.95
CA LYS A 101 -5.75 3.75 -18.10
C LYS A 101 -5.32 5.20 -17.92
N LEU A 102 -4.39 5.45 -17.02
CA LEU A 102 -3.88 6.76 -16.63
C LEU A 102 -2.38 6.85 -16.99
N PRO A 103 -2.03 7.03 -18.28
CA PRO A 103 -0.63 6.97 -18.74
C PRO A 103 0.25 8.10 -18.19
N TRP A 104 -0.34 9.09 -17.53
CA TRP A 104 0.39 10.15 -16.82
C TRP A 104 0.93 9.69 -15.46
N ILE A 105 0.51 8.53 -14.95
CA ILE A 105 1.08 7.91 -13.76
C ILE A 105 2.33 7.11 -14.14
N LYS A 106 3.45 7.42 -13.48
CA LYS A 106 4.68 6.63 -13.58
C LYS A 106 4.58 5.42 -12.65
N TYR A 107 4.42 4.25 -13.23
CA TYR A 107 4.26 3.00 -12.48
C TYR A 107 5.60 2.28 -12.31
N HIS A 108 5.88 1.89 -11.06
CA HIS A 108 7.09 1.22 -10.63
C HIS A 108 6.69 -0.09 -9.95
N GLU A 109 7.11 -1.22 -10.52
CA GLU A 109 6.81 -2.54 -9.96
C GLU A 109 8.07 -3.12 -9.31
N VAL A 110 7.96 -3.50 -8.04
CA VAL A 110 9.06 -4.06 -7.26
C VAL A 110 9.00 -5.59 -7.33
N PRO A 111 9.94 -6.28 -8.02
CA PRO A 111 9.82 -7.70 -8.37
C PRO A 111 9.62 -8.65 -7.19
N GLU A 112 10.35 -8.46 -6.09
CA GLU A 112 10.27 -9.29 -4.89
C GLU A 112 9.48 -8.62 -3.75
N GLY A 113 8.94 -7.42 -4.02
CA GLY A 113 8.27 -6.60 -3.03
C GLY A 113 6.91 -7.18 -2.65
N GLY A 114 6.68 -7.37 -1.35
CA GLY A 114 5.35 -7.61 -0.79
C GLY A 114 4.60 -6.31 -0.50
N HIS A 115 3.49 -6.40 0.23
CA HIS A 115 2.69 -5.23 0.64
C HIS A 115 3.48 -4.21 1.49
N MET A 116 4.44 -4.71 2.27
CA MET A 116 5.21 -3.92 3.22
C MET A 116 6.62 -3.58 2.74
N PHE A 117 6.91 -3.67 1.43
CA PHE A 117 8.27 -3.46 0.92
C PHE A 117 8.89 -2.11 1.32
N VAL A 118 8.07 -1.07 1.46
CA VAL A 118 8.49 0.28 1.90
C VAL A 118 9.05 0.32 3.33
N MET A 119 8.76 -0.70 4.14
CA MET A 119 9.25 -0.80 5.52
C MET A 119 10.66 -1.40 5.60
N VAL A 120 11.23 -1.83 4.47
CA VAL A 120 12.62 -2.30 4.40
C VAL A 120 13.57 -1.10 4.28
N ASP A 121 14.66 -1.17 5.05
CA ASP A 121 15.70 -0.14 5.06
C ASP A 121 16.16 0.23 3.64
N GLY A 122 16.21 1.54 3.38
CA GLY A 122 16.65 2.10 2.11
C GLY A 122 15.56 2.28 1.04
N TRP A 123 14.39 1.64 1.14
CA TRP A 123 13.32 1.86 0.15
C TRP A 123 12.75 3.27 0.20
N THR A 124 12.54 3.83 1.39
CA THR A 124 12.12 5.23 1.56
C THR A 124 13.12 6.19 0.91
N ASP A 125 14.42 5.98 1.12
CA ASP A 125 15.47 6.82 0.54
C ASP A 125 15.48 6.71 -0.99
N ARG A 126 15.30 5.50 -1.54
CA ARG A 126 15.21 5.28 -2.99
C ARG A 126 14.02 6.02 -3.59
N ILE A 127 12.84 5.92 -2.98
CA ILE A 127 11.63 6.62 -3.44
C ILE A 127 11.84 8.13 -3.38
N LEU A 128 12.41 8.65 -2.28
CA LEU A 128 12.69 10.08 -2.14
C LEU A 128 13.71 10.58 -3.17
N LYS A 129 14.77 9.83 -3.44
CA LYS A 129 15.74 10.17 -4.49
C LYS A 129 15.10 10.13 -5.87
N ALA A 130 14.24 9.15 -6.16
CA ALA A 130 13.49 9.12 -7.42
C ALA A 130 12.59 10.34 -7.58
N LEU A 131 11.89 10.75 -6.52
CA LEU A 131 10.98 11.90 -6.55
C LEU A 131 11.71 13.26 -6.61
N LEU A 132 12.83 13.41 -5.90
CA LEU A 132 13.53 14.70 -5.74
C LEU A 132 14.69 14.90 -6.70
N LEU A 133 15.37 13.82 -7.09
CA LEU A 133 16.58 13.85 -7.92
C LEU A 133 16.38 13.19 -9.29
N GLY A 134 15.28 12.47 -9.50
CA GLY A 134 15.03 11.73 -10.74
C GLY A 134 15.90 10.49 -10.92
N GLU A 135 16.48 9.96 -9.83
CA GLU A 135 17.24 8.71 -9.85
C GLU A 135 16.29 7.51 -9.95
N GLU A 136 16.45 6.64 -10.96
CA GLU A 136 15.64 5.42 -11.02
C GLU A 136 16.00 4.48 -9.85
N PRO A 137 15.00 3.88 -9.16
CA PRO A 137 15.27 2.89 -8.13
C PRO A 137 16.00 1.71 -8.77
N LEU A 138 17.29 1.55 -8.46
CA LEU A 138 18.08 0.44 -8.98
C LEU A 138 17.38 -0.89 -8.68
N ASP A 139 17.12 -1.67 -9.74
CA ASP A 139 16.69 -3.07 -9.64
C ASP A 139 17.72 -3.81 -8.78
N VAL A 140 17.30 -4.30 -7.60
CA VAL A 140 18.06 -5.27 -6.79
C VAL A 140 17.21 -6.50 -6.67
#